data_AF-A0A3D5GKC8-F1
#
_entry.id   AF-A0A3D5GKC8-F1
#
_cell.length_a   1.000
_cell.length_b   1.000
_cell.length_c   1.000
_cell.angle_alpha   90.00
_cell.angle_beta   90.00
_cell.angle_gamma   90.00
#
_symmetry.space_group_name_H-M   'P 1'
#
loop_
_entity.id
_entity.type
_entity.pdbx_description
1 polymer ?
#
loop_
_entity_poly.entity_id
_entity_poly.type
_entity_poly.pdbx_seq_one_letter_code
_entity_poly.pdbx_strand_id
1 'polypeptide(L)'
;GSLSARVVASLRRHPDLQVVVTESVLTRVPAELPPDVVRLRHFPIGEYRAAFDVSVMAAGYNSFQEAMALGLPTLFVPNQSTAKDDQ
;
A
#
# COMPACT_ATOMS: atom_id res chain seq x y z
N GLY A 1 -11.73 -12.00 0.60
CA GLY A 1 -10.38 -11.44 0.35
C GLY A 1 -10.11 -10.30 1.30
N SER A 2 -8.85 -10.07 1.67
CA SER A 2 -8.45 -8.92 2.50
C SER A 2 -8.84 -7.58 1.84
N LEU A 3 -8.87 -6.49 2.61
CA LEU A 3 -9.13 -5.15 2.07
C LEU A 3 -8.17 -4.82 0.92
N SER A 4 -6.87 -5.05 1.12
CA SER A 4 -5.83 -4.81 0.12
C SER A 4 -6.06 -5.61 -1.17
N ALA A 5 -6.48 -6.88 -1.07
CA ALA A 5 -6.79 -7.69 -2.25
C ALA A 5 -7.94 -7.12 -3.08
N ARG A 6 -8.97 -6.55 -2.43
CA ARG A 6 -10.10 -5.90 -3.15
C ARG A 6 -9.66 -4.61 -3.83
N VAL A 7 -8.82 -3.81 -3.17
CA VAL A 7 -8.25 -2.58 -3.75
C VAL A 7 -7.43 -2.92 -4.99
N VAL A 8 -6.51 -3.89 -4.90
CA VAL A 8 -5.70 -4.36 -6.04
C VAL A 8 -6.60 -4.84 -7.17
N ALA A 9 -7.62 -5.65 -6.89
CA ALA A 9 -8.55 -6.12 -7.91
C ALA A 9 -9.30 -4.97 -8.60
N SER A 10 -9.67 -3.92 -7.86
CA SER A 10 -10.32 -2.75 -8.45
C SER A 10 -9.38 -1.94 -9.33
N LEU A 11 -8.15 -1.67 -8.87
CA LEU A 11 -7.15 -0.88 -9.61
C LEU A 11 -6.72 -1.56 -10.90
N ARG A 12 -6.58 -2.88 -10.91
CA ARG A 12 -6.23 -3.68 -12.10
C ARG A 12 -7.25 -3.60 -13.24
N ARG A 13 -8.45 -3.04 -13.02
CA ARG A 13 -9.42 -2.77 -14.10
C ARG A 13 -9.06 -1.54 -14.95
N HIS A 14 -8.03 -0.80 -14.55
CA HIS A 14 -7.51 0.36 -15.28
C HIS A 14 -6.18 0.00 -15.92
N PRO A 15 -6.13 -0.25 -17.25
CA PRO A 15 -4.93 -0.76 -17.93
C PRO A 15 -3.76 0.23 -17.93
N ASP A 16 -4.04 1.52 -17.73
CA ASP A 16 -3.02 2.58 -17.69
C ASP A 16 -2.32 2.69 -16.33
N LEU A 17 -2.71 1.89 -15.33
CA LEU A 17 -2.10 1.89 -14.00
C LEU A 17 -1.09 0.74 -13.84
N GLN A 18 0.13 1.06 -13.42
CA GLN A 18 1.03 0.08 -12.82
C GLN A 18 0.72 -0.04 -11.32
N VAL A 19 0.29 -1.22 -10.89
CA VAL A 19 -0.04 -1.45 -9.47
C VAL A 19 1.18 -1.97 -8.73
N VAL A 20 1.59 -1.25 -7.68
CA VAL A 20 2.65 -1.66 -6.75
C VAL A 20 2.03 -1.90 -5.38
N VAL A 21 2.30 -3.05 -4.78
CA VAL A 21 1.95 -3.37 -3.40
C VAL A 21 3.18 -3.29 -2.52
N THR A 22 3.14 -2.37 -1.56
CA THR A 22 4.17 -2.18 -0.55
C THR A 22 3.92 -3.15 0.59
N GLU A 23 4.94 -3.93 0.96
CA GLU A 23 4.85 -4.88 2.06
C GLU A 23 6.04 -4.69 3.01
N SER A 24 5.78 -4.82 4.31
CA SER A 24 6.84 -4.68 5.31
C SER A 24 7.98 -5.67 5.06
N VAL A 25 9.22 -5.19 5.26
CA VAL A 25 10.41 -6.05 5.25
C VAL A 25 10.33 -7.13 6.35
N LEU A 26 9.55 -6.88 7.42
CA LEU A 26 9.35 -7.80 8.55
C LEU A 26 8.28 -8.87 8.29
N THR A 27 7.51 -8.78 7.21
CA THR A 27 6.48 -9.79 6.88
C THR A 27 7.14 -11.16 6.61
N ARG A 28 6.77 -12.17 7.41
CA ARG A 28 7.32 -13.53 7.30
C ARG A 28 6.77 -14.30 6.10
N VAL A 29 5.46 -14.19 5.86
CA VAL A 29 4.76 -14.86 4.76
C VAL A 29 4.15 -13.76 3.88
N PRO A 30 4.77 -13.46 2.73
CA PRO A 30 4.24 -12.47 1.81
C PRO A 30 2.85 -12.85 1.30
N ALA A 31 1.99 -11.86 1.09
CA ALA A 31 0.69 -12.11 0.45
C ALA A 31 0.89 -12.63 -0.98
N GLU A 32 0.03 -13.52 -1.47
CA GLU A 32 0.03 -13.84 -2.92
C GLU A 32 -0.46 -12.64 -3.71
N LEU A 33 0.25 -12.29 -4.79
CA LEU A 33 -0.08 -11.18 -5.67
C LEU A 33 -0.30 -11.67 -7.10
N PRO A 34 -1.19 -11.04 -7.87
CA PRO A 34 -1.30 -11.30 -9.30
C PRO A 34 0.03 -11.04 -10.04
N PRO A 35 0.29 -11.73 -11.18
CA PRO A 35 1.58 -11.63 -11.89
C PRO A 35 1.93 -10.22 -12.40
N ASP A 36 0.92 -9.41 -12.69
CA ASP A 36 1.02 -8.03 -13.18
C ASP A 36 1.14 -6.98 -12.06
N VAL A 37 1.15 -7.41 -10.79
CA VAL A 37 1.30 -6.53 -9.63
C VAL A 37 2.74 -6.61 -9.11
N VAL A 38 3.41 -5.45 -9.04
CA VAL A 38 4.77 -5.36 -8.53
C VAL A 38 4.75 -5.38 -7.00
N ARG A 39 5.60 -6.20 -6.39
CA ARG A 39 5.84 -6.14 -4.94
C ARG A 39 7.03 -5.24 -4.64
N LEU A 40 6.85 -4.28 -3.74
CA LEU A 40 7.95 -3.51 -3.15
C LEU A 40 8.10 -3.85 -1.67
N ARG A 41 9.25 -4.41 -1.30
CA ARG A 41 9.65 -4.67 0.10
C ARG A 41 10.94 -3.94 0.40
N HIS A 42 10.83 -2.70 0.85
CA HIS A 42 11.97 -1.82 1.11
C HIS A 42 11.70 -0.91 2.32
N PHE A 43 12.76 -0.54 3.02
CA PHE A 43 12.72 0.47 4.07
C PHE A 43 13.99 1.34 4.00
N PRO A 44 13.87 2.68 4.01
CA PRO A 44 12.63 3.47 4.04
C PRO A 44 11.99 3.61 2.64
N ILE A 45 10.66 3.48 2.55
CA ILE A 45 9.94 3.59 1.26
C ILE A 45 10.07 4.97 0.59
N GLY A 46 10.34 6.00 1.39
CA GLY A 46 10.52 7.38 0.91
C GLY A 46 11.62 7.57 -0.13
N GLU A 47 12.59 6.66 -0.20
CA GLU A 47 13.64 6.66 -1.24
C GLU A 47 13.06 6.48 -2.66
N TYR A 48 11.90 5.82 -2.77
CA TYR A 48 11.21 5.59 -4.04
C TYR A 48 10.00 6.50 -4.25
N ARG A 49 9.84 7.58 -3.47
CA ARG A 49 8.65 8.45 -3.57
C ARG A 49 8.37 8.97 -4.99
N ALA A 50 9.43 9.23 -5.77
CA ALA A 50 9.32 9.73 -7.15
C ALA A 50 8.85 8.66 -8.16
N ALA A 51 8.74 7.40 -7.75
CA ALA A 51 8.22 6.32 -8.58
C ALA A 51 6.69 6.19 -8.51
N PHE A 52 6.01 7.02 -7.71
CA PHE A 52 4.57 6.93 -7.48
C PHE A 52 3.88 8.26 -7.79
N ASP A 53 2.77 8.19 -8.52
CA ASP A 53 1.93 9.35 -8.80
C ASP A 53 0.86 9.57 -7.72
N VAL A 54 0.34 8.47 -7.17
CA VAL A 54 -0.74 8.42 -6.16
C VAL A 54 -0.54 7.21 -5.25
N SER A 55 -1.22 7.21 -4.10
CA SER A 55 -1.20 6.06 -3.20
C SER A 55 -2.59 5.69 -2.66
N VAL A 56 -2.74 4.43 -2.23
CA VAL A 56 -3.90 3.97 -1.47
C VAL A 56 -3.40 3.39 -0.16
N MET A 57 -3.87 3.93 0.96
CA MET A 57 -3.36 3.56 2.28
C MET A 57 -4.50 3.29 3.27
N ALA A 58 -4.20 2.50 4.31
CA ALA A 58 -5.13 2.36 5.42
C ALA A 58 -5.29 3.71 6.13
N ALA A 59 -6.50 4.02 6.61
CA ALA A 59 -6.77 5.25 7.36
C ALA A 59 -6.29 5.18 8.83
N GLY A 60 -5.06 4.70 9.06
CA GLY A 60 -4.41 4.64 10.38
C GLY A 60 -3.40 5.77 10.57
N TYR A 61 -2.98 6.01 11.82
CA TYR A 61 -2.04 7.08 12.17
C TYR A 61 -0.71 6.99 11.39
N ASN A 62 -0.06 5.83 11.41
CA ASN A 62 1.23 5.62 10.74
C ASN A 62 1.11 5.85 9.23
N SER A 63 0.12 5.24 8.60
CA SER A 63 -0.12 5.40 7.17
C SER A 63 -0.46 6.84 6.77
N PHE A 64 -1.20 7.57 7.60
CA PHE A 64 -1.45 8.98 7.37
C PHE A 64 -0.16 9.81 7.40
N GLN A 65 0.68 9.60 8.42
CA GLN A 65 1.96 10.29 8.53
C GLN A 65 2.92 9.93 7.38
N GLU A 66 2.97 8.66 6.97
CA GLU A 66 3.73 8.20 5.82
C GLU A 66 3.28 8.89 4.52
N ALA A 67 1.96 8.96 4.27
CA ALA A 67 1.42 9.66 3.11
C ALA A 67 1.82 11.15 3.08
N MET A 68 1.76 11.82 4.24
CA MET A 68 2.18 13.21 4.38
C MET A 68 3.67 13.39 4.11
N ALA A 69 4.52 12.48 4.63
CA ALA A 69 5.96 12.51 4.40
C ALA A 69 6.34 12.21 2.94
N LEU A 70 5.58 11.34 2.26
CA LEU A 70 5.78 11.02 0.84
C LEU A 70 5.32 12.14 -0.09
N GLY A 71 4.35 12.95 0.34
CA GLY A 71 3.78 14.04 -0.47
C GLY A 71 2.93 13.54 -1.64
N LEU A 72 2.36 12.33 -1.52
CA LEU A 72 1.54 11.71 -2.56
C LEU A 72 0.05 12.03 -2.36
N PRO A 73 -0.69 12.38 -3.41
CA PRO A 73 -2.15 12.31 -3.37
C PRO A 73 -2.58 10.90 -2.96
N THR A 74 -3.33 10.79 -1.85
CA THR A 74 -3.56 9.52 -1.18
C THR A 74 -5.04 9.28 -0.92
N LEU A 75 -5.55 8.13 -1.40
CA LEU A 75 -6.87 7.64 -1.04
C LEU A 75 -6.77 6.81 0.25
N PHE A 76 -7.32 7.34 1.34
CA PHE A 76 -7.41 6.60 2.60
C PHE A 76 -8.63 5.69 2.63
N VAL A 77 -8.39 4.40 2.83
CA VAL A 77 -9.45 3.40 2.97
C VAL A 77 -9.48 2.91 4.41
N PRO A 78 -10.56 3.17 5.17
CA PRO A 78 -10.67 2.71 6.55
C PRO A 78 -10.55 1.18 6.61
N ASN A 79 -9.54 0.70 7.34
CA ASN A 79 -9.49 -0.69 7.72
C ASN A 79 -10.31 -0.85 9.01
N GLN A 80 -11.53 -1.39 8.92
CA GLN A 80 -12.39 -1.58 10.09
C GLN A 80 -11.93 -2.74 11.00
N SER A 81 -10.91 -3.50 10.58
CA SER A 81 -10.39 -4.67 11.28
C SER A 81 -9.03 -4.41 11.94
N THR A 82 -8.76 -3.18 12.40
CA THR A 82 -7.46 -2.85 13.02
C THR A 82 -7.19 -3.74 14.23
N ALA A 83 -6.16 -4.58 14.14
CA ALA A 83 -5.34 -4.88 15.31
C ALA A 83 -4.54 -3.62 15.62
N LYS A 84 -4.66 -3.10 16.84
CA LYS A 84 -3.70 -2.10 17.33
C LYS A 84 -2.31 -2.75 17.29
N ASP A 85 -1.35 -2.04 16.73
CA ASP A 85 0.03 -2.20 17.19
C ASP A 85 0.04 -1.70 18.64
N ASP A 86 0.53 -2.50 19.57
CA ASP A 86 0.60 -2.21 21.00
C ASP A 86 1.77 -1.29 21.35
N GLN A 87 1.98 -0.26 20.52
CA GLN A 87 2.88 0.84 20.85
C GLN A 87 2.50 1.54 22.15
#